data_AF-A0A6A5RUV3-F1
#
_entry.id   AF-A0A6A5RUV3-F1
#
_cell.length_a   1.000
_cell.length_b   1.000
_cell.length_c   1.000
_cell.angle_alpha   90.00
_cell.angle_beta   90.00
_cell.angle_gamma   90.00
#
_symmetry.space_group_name_H-M   'P 1'
#
loop_
_entity.id
_entity.type
_entity.pdbx_description
1 polymer ?
#
loop_
_entity_poly.entity_id
_entity_poly.type
_entity_poly.pdbx_seq_one_letter_code
_entity_poly.pdbx_strand_id
1 'polypeptide(L)'
;MSLSTLCTVSNVQAALPIDGALLGLNLLSDTVTAAPVYNASVGAGMGASTGGATYNYCNVTVSYSHTGKNDSIALKYAFPEPSNFKNRFYLSGGGGFSLSSDATGGLTNGAASGATSAGYDAFDYSYDEKVLYGNGSINWDSTYAFAYTALGELTKIGKPLTQSFYGLNSTKIYTYFEGCSDGGREGMSQVQRWGEEYDGVVAGAPAFRFAQQQVHHVYPATIEQVMGYFPPPCALDKIVNATIAACDPLDGRTDGVISRTDLCQLNFNLSSLIGESYYCAAESSSSLGFGFSKRQSGGASGSQSSTKPAQNGTITADDIAVAQAVYDGLHSSDGKRAYLSWQIGSDLGDADPTYDNTTSSWKLNIPSTGGMYVTKFIELLDLDNLENLDGVTYDTLVDWMNTGMIRYLDSLQTTIPELTPFQSSGAKLLHYHGESDPSIPSASSVHYWQSVRSVMYPNMTDAEALEAMNEWYQFYLIPGAAHCGSNSLQPGPYPQDNMATIIDWVENGIKPSSLNATVSSGDYSGEVQQLCQWPTRPLWSGNSSTFDCVNDEASIESWTYTFDAFKLQPVW
;
A
#
# COMPACT_ATOMS: atom_id res chain seq x y z
N MET A 1 20.65 -32.07 -8.99
CA MET A 1 20.36 -32.65 -7.65
C MET A 1 18.85 -32.71 -7.48
N SER A 2 18.29 -33.70 -6.78
CA SER A 2 16.84 -33.74 -6.51
C SER A 2 16.49 -32.91 -5.28
N LEU A 3 15.22 -32.49 -5.19
CA LEU A 3 14.70 -31.78 -4.02
C LEU A 3 14.88 -32.58 -2.72
N SER A 4 14.60 -33.88 -2.73
CA SER A 4 14.76 -34.75 -1.56
C SER A 4 16.20 -34.88 -1.06
N THR A 5 17.19 -34.77 -1.96
CA THR A 5 18.60 -34.80 -1.56
C THR A 5 19.04 -33.46 -0.99
N LEU A 6 18.56 -32.33 -1.51
CA LEU A 6 18.91 -31.00 -1.01
C LEU A 6 18.17 -30.65 0.29
N CYS A 7 16.90 -31.04 0.39
CA CYS A 7 16.02 -30.67 1.48
C CYS A 7 16.22 -31.56 2.72
N THR A 8 17.38 -31.43 3.35
CA THR A 8 17.71 -32.10 4.61
C THR A 8 18.25 -31.07 5.60
N VAL A 9 18.05 -31.33 6.89
CA VAL A 9 18.56 -30.47 7.97
C VAL A 9 20.07 -30.27 7.83
N SER A 10 20.83 -31.34 7.55
CA SER A 10 22.30 -31.27 7.42
C SER A 10 22.74 -30.37 6.27
N ASN A 11 22.03 -30.40 5.14
CA ASN A 11 22.41 -29.61 3.97
C ASN A 11 22.04 -28.14 4.16
N VAL A 12 20.89 -27.87 4.78
CA VAL A 12 20.52 -26.49 5.13
C VAL A 12 21.48 -25.91 6.16
N GLN A 13 21.83 -26.66 7.21
CA GLN A 13 22.84 -26.25 8.20
C GLN A 13 24.20 -25.94 7.56
N ALA A 14 24.65 -26.79 6.63
CA ALA A 14 25.89 -26.56 5.89
C ALA A 14 25.82 -25.36 4.92
N ALA A 15 24.61 -24.96 4.52
CA ALA A 15 24.38 -23.82 3.63
C ALA A 15 24.20 -22.49 4.38
N LEU A 16 24.04 -22.50 5.70
CA LEU A 16 23.96 -21.28 6.49
C LEU A 16 25.23 -20.44 6.31
N PRO A 17 25.10 -19.10 6.21
CA PRO A 17 26.23 -18.19 6.35
C PRO A 17 27.07 -18.53 7.59
N ILE A 18 28.41 -18.52 7.44
CA ILE A 18 29.32 -18.77 8.56
C ILE A 18 29.16 -17.70 9.64
N ASP A 19 29.38 -18.07 10.90
CA ASP A 19 29.31 -17.13 12.03
C ASP A 19 30.22 -15.91 11.80
N GLY A 20 29.65 -14.72 12.02
CA GLY A 20 30.34 -13.45 11.81
C GLY A 20 30.43 -12.97 10.36
N ALA A 21 29.91 -13.73 9.37
CA ALA A 21 29.79 -13.24 7.99
C ALA A 21 28.75 -12.11 7.86
N LEU A 22 27.70 -12.16 8.68
CA LEU A 22 26.68 -11.12 8.78
C LEU A 22 26.88 -10.37 10.08
N LEU A 23 27.31 -9.11 9.99
CA LEU A 23 27.63 -8.30 11.16
C LEU A 23 26.41 -8.16 12.07
N GLY A 24 26.55 -8.59 13.32
CA GLY A 24 25.52 -8.44 14.35
C GLY A 24 24.42 -9.50 14.32
N LEU A 25 24.42 -10.44 13.38
CA LEU A 25 23.44 -11.53 13.28
C LEU A 25 24.11 -12.89 13.55
N ASN A 26 23.55 -13.68 14.47
CA ASN A 26 24.05 -15.01 14.81
C ASN A 26 22.99 -16.05 14.43
N LEU A 27 23.29 -16.91 13.46
CA LEU A 27 22.35 -17.93 13.00
C LEU A 27 22.36 -19.13 13.97
N LEU A 28 21.17 -19.56 14.39
CA LEU A 28 21.01 -20.64 15.35
C LEU A 28 20.84 -21.96 14.60
N SER A 29 21.97 -22.57 14.22
CA SER A 29 21.98 -23.78 13.36
C SER A 29 21.20 -24.97 13.94
N ASP A 30 21.05 -25.05 15.25
CA ASP A 30 20.28 -26.08 15.97
C ASP A 30 18.76 -25.93 15.84
N THR A 31 18.29 -24.75 15.41
CA THR A 31 16.86 -24.47 15.14
C THR A 31 16.41 -24.86 13.73
N VAL A 32 17.33 -25.34 12.89
CA VAL A 32 17.02 -25.66 11.49
C VAL A 32 16.02 -26.81 11.40
N THR A 33 14.93 -26.58 10.67
CA THR A 33 14.07 -27.65 10.13
C THR A 33 14.06 -27.60 8.61
N ALA A 34 13.91 -28.75 7.97
CA ALA A 34 13.83 -28.87 6.52
C ALA A 34 12.92 -30.04 6.14
N ALA A 35 11.91 -29.79 5.32
CA ALA A 35 11.00 -30.82 4.82
C ALA A 35 10.58 -30.54 3.38
N PRO A 36 10.69 -31.53 2.46
CA PRO A 36 10.19 -31.36 1.11
C PRO A 36 8.65 -31.38 1.13
N VAL A 37 8.06 -30.42 0.42
CA VAL A 37 6.62 -30.33 0.17
C VAL A 37 6.40 -30.58 -1.32
N TYR A 38 5.42 -31.45 -1.63
CA TYR A 38 5.10 -31.82 -3.01
C TYR A 38 3.68 -31.45 -3.35
N ASN A 39 3.46 -31.05 -4.60
CA ASN A 39 2.16 -30.69 -5.16
C ASN A 39 1.41 -29.63 -4.34
N ALA A 40 2.13 -28.64 -3.81
CA ALA A 40 1.52 -27.55 -3.06
C ALA A 40 0.80 -26.59 -3.99
N SER A 41 -0.48 -26.35 -3.72
CA SER A 41 -1.16 -25.17 -4.25
C SER A 41 -0.65 -23.95 -3.49
N VAL A 42 -0.13 -22.97 -4.22
CA VAL A 42 0.31 -21.70 -3.64
C VAL A 42 -0.78 -20.65 -3.83
N GLY A 43 -0.91 -19.76 -2.86
CA GLY A 43 -1.65 -18.52 -3.04
C GLY A 43 -1.01 -17.72 -4.18
N ALA A 44 -1.84 -17.02 -4.94
CA ALA A 44 -1.35 -16.01 -5.84
C ALA A 44 -0.62 -14.90 -5.07
N GLY A 45 0.50 -14.40 -5.61
CA GLY A 45 0.94 -13.04 -5.29
C GLY A 45 -0.14 -12.02 -5.69
N MET A 46 0.07 -10.76 -5.32
CA MET A 46 -0.90 -9.68 -5.59
C MET A 46 -1.20 -9.60 -7.10
N GLY A 47 -2.39 -10.07 -7.52
CA GLY A 47 -2.85 -10.03 -8.92
C GLY A 47 -2.48 -11.22 -9.81
N ALA A 48 -1.80 -12.26 -9.31
CA ALA A 48 -1.53 -13.43 -10.16
C ALA A 48 -2.74 -14.39 -10.21
N SER A 49 -3.15 -14.85 -11.39
CA SER A 49 -4.00 -16.06 -11.46
C SER A 49 -3.10 -17.28 -11.27
N THR A 50 -3.18 -17.99 -10.14
CA THR A 50 -2.58 -19.33 -10.04
C THR A 50 -3.48 -20.27 -10.84
N GLY A 51 -3.14 -20.51 -12.10
CA GLY A 51 -3.88 -21.37 -13.03
C GLY A 51 -3.90 -22.86 -12.65
N GLY A 52 -4.15 -23.18 -11.38
CA GLY A 52 -4.13 -24.53 -10.82
C GLY A 52 -2.73 -25.15 -10.73
N ALA A 53 -1.67 -24.36 -10.91
CA ALA A 53 -0.29 -24.86 -10.86
C ALA A 53 0.10 -25.27 -9.44
N THR A 54 0.68 -26.45 -9.31
CA THR A 54 1.23 -26.95 -8.06
C THR A 54 2.75 -26.91 -8.06
N TYR A 55 3.35 -26.63 -6.91
CA TYR A 55 4.80 -26.47 -6.77
C TYR A 55 5.38 -27.47 -5.78
N ASN A 56 6.60 -27.95 -6.08
CA ASN A 56 7.42 -28.71 -5.16
C ASN A 56 8.50 -27.77 -4.61
N TYR A 57 8.73 -27.80 -3.31
CA TYR A 57 9.72 -26.93 -2.67
C TYR A 57 10.23 -27.52 -1.34
N CYS A 58 11.35 -27.01 -0.85
CA CYS A 58 11.86 -27.31 0.48
C CYS A 58 11.35 -26.25 1.44
N ASN A 59 10.51 -26.66 2.40
CA ASN A 59 10.09 -25.82 3.51
C ASN A 59 11.18 -25.84 4.58
N VAL A 60 11.75 -24.68 4.88
CA VAL A 60 12.86 -24.52 5.81
C VAL A 60 12.47 -23.53 6.90
N THR A 61 12.81 -23.84 8.15
CA THR A 61 12.84 -22.85 9.23
C THR A 61 14.23 -22.73 9.79
N VAL A 62 14.62 -21.52 10.20
CA VAL A 62 15.86 -21.25 10.96
C VAL A 62 15.64 -19.99 11.78
N SER A 63 16.21 -19.92 12.97
CA SER A 63 16.20 -18.71 13.78
C SER A 63 17.56 -18.01 13.81
N TYR A 64 17.55 -16.73 14.09
CA TYR A 64 18.75 -15.94 14.38
C TYR A 64 18.56 -15.07 15.63
N SER A 65 19.66 -14.60 16.20
CA SER A 65 19.67 -13.62 17.28
C SER A 65 20.60 -12.45 16.96
N HIS A 66 20.35 -11.29 17.57
CA HIS A 66 21.25 -10.15 17.45
C HIS A 66 22.39 -10.24 18.47
N THR A 67 23.62 -9.99 18.04
CA THR A 67 24.78 -9.99 18.94
C THR A 67 24.56 -8.95 20.05
N GLY A 68 24.57 -9.40 21.31
CA GLY A 68 24.36 -8.53 22.47
C GLY A 68 22.89 -8.29 22.83
N LYS A 69 21.93 -8.86 22.09
CA LYS A 69 20.52 -8.97 22.51
C LYS A 69 20.20 -10.39 22.95
N ASN A 70 19.13 -10.54 23.74
CA ASN A 70 18.58 -11.82 24.16
C ASN A 70 17.26 -12.08 23.43
N ASP A 71 17.33 -12.16 22.11
CA ASP A 71 16.22 -12.41 21.20
C ASP A 71 16.43 -13.67 20.35
N SER A 72 15.35 -14.16 19.75
CA SER A 72 15.36 -15.25 18.78
C SER A 72 14.26 -14.98 17.77
N ILE A 73 14.64 -14.74 16.53
CA ILE A 73 13.75 -14.37 15.44
C ILE A 73 13.67 -15.55 14.48
N ALA A 74 12.47 -16.09 14.29
CA ALA A 74 12.23 -17.22 13.42
C ALA A 74 12.03 -16.76 11.98
N LEU A 75 12.72 -17.44 11.06
CA LEU A 75 12.60 -17.27 9.62
C LEU A 75 11.99 -18.52 9.00
N LYS A 76 11.13 -18.33 8.02
CA LYS A 76 10.62 -19.36 7.12
C LYS A 76 11.17 -19.11 5.73
N TYR A 77 11.60 -20.14 5.03
CA TYR A 77 12.01 -20.08 3.63
C TYR A 77 11.36 -21.21 2.82
N ALA A 78 10.96 -20.89 1.59
CA ALA A 78 10.57 -21.86 0.59
C ALA A 78 11.60 -21.86 -0.55
N PHE A 79 12.32 -22.96 -0.71
CA PHE A 79 13.27 -23.15 -1.81
C PHE A 79 12.64 -24.01 -2.90
N PRO A 80 12.33 -23.51 -4.11
CA PRO A 80 11.70 -24.29 -5.16
C PRO A 80 12.50 -25.54 -5.55
N GLU A 81 11.84 -26.53 -6.13
CA GLU A 81 12.52 -27.67 -6.74
C GLU A 81 13.64 -27.20 -7.70
N PRO A 82 14.81 -27.85 -7.71
CA PRO A 82 15.97 -27.36 -8.48
C PRO A 82 15.72 -27.12 -9.96
N SER A 83 14.79 -27.86 -10.59
CA SER A 83 14.41 -27.65 -11.99
C SER A 83 13.61 -26.36 -12.22
N ASN A 84 12.95 -25.86 -11.18
CA ASN A 84 12.08 -24.69 -11.24
C ASN A 84 12.80 -23.42 -10.76
N PHE A 85 13.90 -23.54 -10.03
CA PHE A 85 14.66 -22.40 -9.54
C PHE A 85 15.31 -21.60 -10.69
N LYS A 86 15.13 -20.28 -10.67
CA LYS A 86 15.58 -19.34 -11.73
C LYS A 86 16.68 -18.39 -11.26
N ASN A 87 17.42 -18.72 -10.20
CA ASN A 87 18.40 -17.82 -9.57
C ASN A 87 17.77 -16.53 -9.05
N ARG A 88 16.56 -16.63 -8.47
CA ARG A 88 15.79 -15.50 -7.95
C ARG A 88 15.55 -15.64 -6.46
N PHE A 89 15.56 -14.53 -5.74
CA PHE A 89 15.09 -14.41 -4.36
C PHE A 89 13.93 -13.42 -4.34
N TYR A 90 12.88 -13.70 -3.57
CA TYR A 90 11.65 -12.92 -3.59
C TYR A 90 11.13 -12.69 -2.17
N LEU A 91 10.66 -11.47 -1.91
CA LEU A 91 9.88 -11.14 -0.73
C LEU A 91 8.51 -10.61 -1.15
N SER A 92 7.49 -11.01 -0.40
CA SER A 92 6.17 -10.40 -0.44
C SER A 92 6.06 -9.39 0.68
N GLY A 93 5.47 -8.24 0.37
CA GLY A 93 5.00 -7.31 1.38
C GLY A 93 3.79 -7.84 2.13
N GLY A 94 3.53 -7.24 3.28
CA GLY A 94 2.37 -7.44 4.12
C GLY A 94 1.19 -6.51 3.79
N GLY A 95 0.39 -6.22 4.81
CA GLY A 95 -0.77 -5.33 4.71
C GLY A 95 -1.25 -4.84 6.09
N GLY A 96 -1.68 -3.57 6.15
CA GLY A 96 -2.00 -2.93 7.42
C GLY A 96 -0.82 -2.94 8.38
N PHE A 97 -1.00 -3.53 9.56
CA PHE A 97 0.07 -3.68 10.55
C PHE A 97 0.70 -5.08 10.53
N SER A 98 0.50 -5.89 9.48
CA SER A 98 0.99 -7.26 9.40
C SER A 98 2.04 -7.42 8.32
N LEU A 99 3.19 -8.05 8.63
CA LEU A 99 4.11 -8.56 7.62
C LEU A 99 3.52 -9.81 6.94
N SER A 100 4.01 -10.16 5.74
CA SER A 100 3.69 -11.46 5.14
C SER A 100 4.16 -12.61 6.03
N SER A 101 3.25 -13.56 6.29
CA SER A 101 3.56 -14.80 7.02
C SER A 101 3.79 -16.00 6.11
N ASP A 102 3.59 -15.84 4.81
CA ASP A 102 3.72 -16.89 3.80
C ASP A 102 5.05 -16.75 3.04
N ALA A 103 5.88 -17.79 3.13
CA ALA A 103 7.17 -17.85 2.47
C ALA A 103 7.08 -18.38 1.03
N THR A 104 5.89 -18.68 0.49
CA THR A 104 5.72 -19.38 -0.81
C THR A 104 5.47 -18.46 -2.01
N GLY A 105 5.32 -17.15 -1.80
CA GLY A 105 4.97 -16.19 -2.87
C GLY A 105 5.96 -16.13 -4.04
N GLY A 106 7.22 -16.54 -3.86
CA GLY A 106 8.22 -16.56 -4.91
C GLY A 106 8.15 -17.76 -5.87
N LEU A 107 7.40 -18.81 -5.51
CA LEU A 107 7.44 -20.09 -6.24
C LEU A 107 6.92 -19.97 -7.68
N THR A 108 5.90 -19.13 -7.92
CA THR A 108 5.37 -18.84 -9.25
C THR A 108 6.41 -18.21 -10.18
N ASN A 109 7.34 -17.45 -9.61
CA ASN A 109 8.43 -16.78 -10.31
C ASN A 109 9.72 -17.61 -10.37
N GLY A 110 9.70 -18.85 -9.87
CA GLY A 110 10.88 -19.70 -9.75
C GLY A 110 11.92 -19.15 -8.76
N ALA A 111 11.46 -18.36 -7.78
CA ALA A 111 12.30 -17.75 -6.76
C ALA A 111 12.26 -18.53 -5.46
N ALA A 112 13.38 -18.54 -4.74
CA ALA A 112 13.36 -18.80 -3.31
C ALA A 112 12.74 -17.60 -2.61
N SER A 113 11.98 -17.81 -1.54
CA SER A 113 11.31 -16.72 -0.82
C SER A 113 11.26 -16.98 0.67
N GLY A 114 10.99 -15.93 1.45
CA GLY A 114 11.00 -16.02 2.90
C GLY A 114 9.96 -15.16 3.61
N ALA A 115 9.78 -15.46 4.89
CA ALA A 115 8.94 -14.71 5.83
C ALA A 115 9.60 -14.71 7.22
N THR A 116 9.32 -13.71 8.06
CA THR A 116 10.00 -13.49 9.34
C THR A 116 9.01 -13.26 10.49
N SER A 117 9.35 -13.73 11.70
CA SER A 117 8.61 -13.43 12.91
C SER A 117 8.92 -12.05 13.50
N ALA A 118 9.91 -11.34 12.93
CA ALA A 118 10.29 -9.97 13.25
C ALA A 118 10.56 -9.68 14.75
N GLY A 119 10.85 -10.70 15.54
CA GLY A 119 11.14 -10.57 16.97
C GLY A 119 9.92 -10.24 17.86
N TYR A 120 8.71 -10.20 17.29
CA TYR A 120 7.45 -9.99 18.03
C TYR A 120 6.38 -11.03 17.70
N ASP A 121 6.79 -12.14 17.09
CA ASP A 121 5.93 -13.23 16.63
C ASP A 121 4.94 -12.78 15.55
N ALA A 122 5.44 -12.06 14.54
CA ALA A 122 4.67 -11.55 13.40
C ALA A 122 3.93 -12.62 12.59
N PHE A 123 4.22 -13.91 12.79
CA PHE A 123 3.41 -14.99 12.24
C PHE A 123 2.04 -15.10 12.90
N ASP A 124 1.91 -14.74 14.18
CA ASP A 124 0.70 -14.88 14.97
C ASP A 124 0.07 -13.53 15.33
N TYR A 125 0.87 -12.45 15.40
CA TYR A 125 0.41 -11.10 15.77
C TYR A 125 0.60 -10.07 14.67
N SER A 126 -0.25 -9.06 14.65
CA SER A 126 0.03 -7.80 13.94
C SER A 126 0.81 -6.83 14.83
N TYR A 127 1.52 -5.89 14.22
CA TYR A 127 2.41 -4.96 14.91
C TYR A 127 1.66 -4.00 15.85
N ASP A 128 0.42 -3.61 15.56
CA ASP A 128 -0.43 -2.79 16.44
C ASP A 128 -0.73 -3.46 17.80
N GLU A 129 -0.66 -4.80 17.86
CA GLU A 129 -0.76 -5.56 19.12
C GLU A 129 0.52 -5.52 19.95
N LYS A 130 1.64 -5.10 19.33
CA LYS A 130 3.00 -5.18 19.89
C LYS A 130 3.72 -3.83 19.95
N VAL A 131 3.10 -2.76 19.46
CA VAL A 131 3.67 -1.40 19.45
C VAL A 131 3.96 -0.86 20.85
N LEU A 132 3.20 -1.29 21.87
CA LEU A 132 3.40 -0.89 23.27
C LEU A 132 3.85 -2.06 24.14
N TYR A 133 4.65 -1.77 25.18
CA TYR A 133 4.93 -2.73 26.27
C TYR A 133 3.79 -2.87 27.29
N GLY A 134 2.67 -2.17 27.09
CA GLY A 134 1.54 -2.13 28.02
C GLY A 134 1.72 -1.20 29.24
N ASN A 135 2.88 -0.52 29.36
CA ASN A 135 3.16 0.48 30.39
C ASN A 135 3.12 1.92 29.86
N GLY A 136 2.51 2.14 28.69
CA GLY A 136 2.50 3.43 28.00
C GLY A 136 3.81 3.81 27.30
N SER A 137 4.72 2.85 27.09
CA SER A 137 5.94 3.06 26.30
C SER A 137 5.97 2.20 25.04
N ILE A 138 6.59 2.75 24.00
CA ILE A 138 6.74 2.12 22.70
C ILE A 138 7.76 0.99 22.79
N ASN A 139 7.41 -0.15 22.20
CA ASN A 139 8.32 -1.23 21.91
C ASN A 139 9.09 -0.90 20.62
N TRP A 140 10.23 -0.23 20.78
CA TRP A 140 11.05 0.22 19.67
C TRP A 140 11.66 -0.93 18.87
N ASP A 141 12.00 -2.05 19.51
CA ASP A 141 12.52 -3.22 18.79
C ASP A 141 11.50 -3.74 17.78
N SER A 142 10.23 -3.90 18.18
CA SER A 142 9.16 -4.30 17.26
C SER A 142 8.85 -3.23 16.21
N THR A 143 8.96 -1.95 16.59
CA THR A 143 8.75 -0.81 15.69
C THR A 143 9.77 -0.80 14.55
N TYR A 144 11.06 -0.92 14.86
CA TYR A 144 12.11 -0.98 13.84
C TYR A 144 12.03 -2.26 13.01
N ALA A 145 11.67 -3.39 13.64
CA ALA A 145 11.48 -4.67 12.97
C ALA A 145 10.39 -4.60 11.89
N PHE A 146 9.20 -4.09 12.23
CA PHE A 146 8.11 -3.88 11.29
C PHE A 146 8.44 -2.80 10.24
N ALA A 147 9.11 -1.73 10.66
CA ALA A 147 9.41 -0.61 9.78
C ALA A 147 10.36 -0.99 8.63
N TYR A 148 11.48 -1.66 8.94
CA TYR A 148 12.50 -1.96 7.93
C TYR A 148 13.50 -3.07 8.26
N THR A 149 13.83 -3.33 9.54
CA THR A 149 14.99 -4.21 9.84
C THR A 149 14.69 -5.67 9.56
N ALA A 150 13.50 -6.17 9.90
CA ALA A 150 13.20 -7.60 9.80
C ALA A 150 13.20 -8.11 8.35
N LEU A 151 12.68 -7.31 7.40
CA LEU A 151 12.68 -7.65 5.98
C LEU A 151 14.08 -7.52 5.34
N GLY A 152 14.86 -6.52 5.78
CA GLY A 152 16.25 -6.35 5.35
C GLY A 152 17.14 -7.51 5.81
N GLU A 153 17.00 -7.91 7.07
CA GLU A 153 17.72 -9.04 7.68
C GLU A 153 17.30 -10.39 7.06
N LEU A 154 15.99 -10.59 6.84
CA LEU A 154 15.46 -11.74 6.09
C LEU A 154 16.15 -11.86 4.71
N THR A 155 16.34 -10.74 4.01
CA THR A 155 17.00 -10.71 2.71
C THR A 155 18.51 -11.00 2.82
N LYS A 156 19.21 -10.31 3.73
CA LYS A 156 20.65 -10.49 3.97
C LYS A 156 21.02 -11.92 4.38
N ILE A 157 20.12 -12.63 5.07
CA ILE A 157 20.30 -14.05 5.42
C ILE A 157 19.89 -14.95 4.26
N GLY A 158 18.72 -14.72 3.68
CA GLY A 158 18.12 -15.60 2.68
C GLY A 158 18.88 -15.68 1.35
N LYS A 159 19.44 -14.56 0.89
CA LYS A 159 20.20 -14.48 -0.37
C LYS A 159 21.46 -15.37 -0.38
N PRO A 160 22.41 -15.25 0.57
CA PRO A 160 23.57 -16.15 0.64
C PRO A 160 23.18 -17.59 0.99
N LEU A 161 22.16 -17.80 1.84
CA LEU A 161 21.64 -19.14 2.10
C LEU A 161 21.13 -19.81 0.81
N THR A 162 20.41 -19.07 -0.04
CA THR A 162 19.93 -19.56 -1.35
C THR A 162 21.10 -19.97 -2.25
N GLN A 163 22.14 -19.15 -2.33
CA GLN A 163 23.34 -19.47 -3.12
C GLN A 163 23.97 -20.78 -2.67
N SER A 164 24.21 -20.92 -1.36
CA SER A 164 24.82 -22.13 -0.78
C SER A 164 23.91 -23.36 -0.92
N PHE A 165 22.60 -23.21 -0.71
CA PHE A 165 21.62 -24.30 -0.79
C PHE A 165 21.60 -24.96 -2.18
N TYR A 166 21.70 -24.17 -3.25
CA TYR A 166 21.76 -24.69 -4.63
C TYR A 166 23.19 -24.93 -5.15
N GLY A 167 24.22 -24.74 -4.31
CA GLY A 167 25.62 -24.93 -4.69
C GLY A 167 26.09 -23.96 -5.80
N LEU A 168 25.60 -22.72 -5.76
CA LEU A 168 25.90 -21.71 -6.76
C LEU A 168 27.24 -21.02 -6.46
N ASN A 169 28.22 -21.20 -7.35
CA ASN A 169 29.53 -20.56 -7.24
C ASN A 169 29.51 -19.16 -7.86
N SER A 170 29.25 -18.13 -7.06
CA SER A 170 29.21 -16.70 -7.47
C SER A 170 28.15 -16.31 -8.51
N THR A 171 27.22 -17.22 -8.83
CA THR A 171 26.07 -16.89 -9.67
C THR A 171 25.24 -15.80 -9.02
N LYS A 172 24.88 -14.77 -9.80
CA LYS A 172 24.00 -13.70 -9.35
C LYS A 172 22.64 -14.30 -8.93
N ILE A 173 22.18 -13.91 -7.75
CA ILE A 173 20.79 -14.08 -7.34
C ILE A 173 20.11 -12.74 -7.52
N TYR A 174 19.11 -12.70 -8.40
CA TYR A 174 18.27 -11.52 -8.58
C TYR A 174 17.27 -11.43 -7.44
N THR A 175 17.25 -10.32 -6.72
CA THR A 175 16.37 -10.12 -5.56
C THR A 175 15.21 -9.21 -5.92
N TYR A 176 13.99 -9.67 -5.63
CA TYR A 176 12.76 -8.96 -5.91
C TYR A 176 11.91 -8.72 -4.67
N PHE A 177 11.15 -7.62 -4.69
CA PHE A 177 10.12 -7.33 -3.71
C PHE A 177 8.82 -6.94 -4.43
N GLU A 178 7.67 -7.44 -3.97
CA GLU A 178 6.35 -6.96 -4.40
C GLU A 178 5.44 -6.76 -3.20
N GLY A 179 4.76 -5.61 -3.17
CA GLY A 179 3.71 -5.34 -2.18
C GLY A 179 2.86 -4.15 -2.58
N CYS A 180 1.67 -4.06 -1.99
CA CYS A 180 0.79 -2.89 -2.10
C CYS A 180 0.31 -2.43 -0.72
N SER A 181 -0.15 -1.19 -0.57
CA SER A 181 -0.56 -0.64 0.73
C SER A 181 0.62 -0.54 1.70
N ASP A 182 0.52 -1.09 2.91
CA ASP A 182 1.68 -1.23 3.79
C ASP A 182 2.77 -2.09 3.15
N GLY A 183 2.43 -3.14 2.38
CA GLY A 183 3.43 -3.86 1.59
C GLY A 183 4.14 -2.97 0.57
N GLY A 184 3.45 -1.96 0.02
CA GLY A 184 4.07 -0.94 -0.83
C GLY A 184 5.03 -0.05 -0.03
N ARG A 185 4.64 0.36 1.19
CA ARG A 185 5.51 1.08 2.13
C ARG A 185 6.72 0.24 2.51
N GLU A 186 6.53 -1.04 2.86
CA GLU A 186 7.61 -1.98 3.17
C GLU A 186 8.60 -2.06 2.01
N GLY A 187 8.13 -2.26 0.77
CA GLY A 187 8.98 -2.27 -0.42
C GLY A 187 9.78 -0.97 -0.59
N MET A 188 9.13 0.18 -0.42
CA MET A 188 9.80 1.48 -0.48
C MET A 188 10.76 1.73 0.68
N SER A 189 10.47 1.18 1.86
CA SER A 189 11.36 1.20 3.03
C SER A 189 12.62 0.38 2.75
N GLN A 190 12.48 -0.77 2.09
CA GLN A 190 13.61 -1.56 1.61
C GLN A 190 14.43 -0.81 0.56
N VAL A 191 13.79 -0.14 -0.41
CA VAL A 191 14.47 0.71 -1.42
C VAL A 191 15.30 1.81 -0.74
N GLN A 192 14.74 2.49 0.26
CA GLN A 192 15.39 3.62 0.95
C GLN A 192 16.55 3.20 1.86
N ARG A 193 16.51 1.99 2.45
CA ARG A 193 17.42 1.60 3.54
C ARG A 193 18.32 0.41 3.24
N TRP A 194 17.92 -0.41 2.27
CA TRP A 194 18.59 -1.65 1.89
C TRP A 194 18.68 -1.76 0.36
N GLY A 195 18.72 -0.62 -0.34
CA GLY A 195 18.55 -0.54 -1.79
C GLY A 195 19.54 -1.41 -2.58
N GLU A 196 20.75 -1.62 -2.06
CA GLU A 196 21.76 -2.48 -2.68
C GLU A 196 21.42 -4.00 -2.64
N GLU A 197 20.45 -4.42 -1.84
CA GLU A 197 20.06 -5.82 -1.74
C GLU A 197 19.09 -6.27 -2.83
N TYR A 198 18.37 -5.32 -3.43
CA TYR A 198 17.28 -5.54 -4.38
C TYR A 198 17.69 -5.17 -5.80
N ASP A 199 17.23 -5.96 -6.76
CA ASP A 199 17.40 -5.69 -8.18
C ASP A 199 16.10 -5.17 -8.82
N GLY A 200 14.93 -5.57 -8.29
CA GLY A 200 13.62 -5.12 -8.78
C GLY A 200 12.61 -4.98 -7.66
N VAL A 201 11.88 -3.86 -7.61
CA VAL A 201 10.82 -3.62 -6.62
C VAL A 201 9.53 -3.18 -7.31
N VAL A 202 8.43 -3.84 -6.96
CA VAL A 202 7.07 -3.46 -7.33
C VAL A 202 6.38 -2.90 -6.08
N ALA A 203 6.05 -1.61 -6.11
CA ALA A 203 5.42 -0.91 -4.99
C ALA A 203 4.06 -0.35 -5.41
N GLY A 204 2.97 -0.97 -4.97
CA GLY A 204 1.61 -0.51 -5.18
C GLY A 204 1.10 0.36 -4.04
N ALA A 205 0.36 1.43 -4.33
CA ALA A 205 -0.29 2.33 -3.36
C ALA A 205 0.46 2.47 -2.00
N PRO A 206 1.72 2.96 -1.96
CA PRO A 206 2.53 2.88 -0.76
C PRO A 206 2.07 3.85 0.34
N ALA A 207 1.97 3.37 1.58
CA ALA A 207 1.67 4.18 2.77
C ALA A 207 2.89 5.00 3.28
N PHE A 208 3.47 5.85 2.41
CA PHE A 208 4.74 6.56 2.66
C PHE A 208 4.77 7.38 3.97
N ARG A 209 3.80 8.31 4.08
CA ARG A 209 3.69 9.29 5.17
C ARG A 209 2.85 8.70 6.30
N PHE A 210 3.34 7.60 6.88
CA PHE A 210 2.52 6.68 7.67
C PHE A 210 1.68 7.38 8.75
N ALA A 211 2.25 8.30 9.54
CA ALA A 211 1.49 9.00 10.57
C ALA A 211 0.38 9.89 10.00
N GLN A 212 0.70 10.69 8.98
CA GLN A 212 -0.24 11.57 8.34
C GLN A 212 -1.36 10.76 7.68
N GLN A 213 -0.99 9.69 6.98
CA GLN A 213 -1.94 8.76 6.37
C GLN A 213 -2.91 8.17 7.39
N GLN A 214 -2.40 7.62 8.50
CA GLN A 214 -3.27 7.01 9.49
C GLN A 214 -4.20 8.03 10.16
N VAL A 215 -3.68 9.20 10.54
CA VAL A 215 -4.53 10.27 11.12
C VAL A 215 -5.55 10.80 10.10
N HIS A 216 -5.24 10.78 8.80
CA HIS A 216 -6.16 11.23 7.76
C HIS A 216 -7.45 10.41 7.72
N HIS A 217 -7.43 9.13 8.08
CA HIS A 217 -8.66 8.33 8.21
C HIS A 217 -9.63 8.84 9.30
N VAL A 218 -9.19 9.71 10.23
CA VAL A 218 -10.06 10.37 11.21
C VAL A 218 -10.65 11.68 10.65
N TYR A 219 -10.12 12.20 9.55
CA TYR A 219 -10.50 13.50 9.01
C TYR A 219 -11.97 13.58 8.59
N PRO A 220 -12.54 12.62 7.83
CA PRO A 220 -13.94 12.71 7.43
C PRO A 220 -14.91 12.71 8.63
N ALA A 221 -14.69 11.82 9.60
CA ALA A 221 -15.44 11.82 10.87
C ALA A 221 -15.28 13.13 11.67
N THR A 222 -14.11 13.79 11.56
CA THR A 222 -13.89 15.11 12.18
C THR A 222 -14.67 16.21 11.46
N ILE A 223 -14.82 16.15 10.13
CA ILE A 223 -15.68 17.08 9.38
C ILE A 223 -17.12 16.98 9.90
N GLU A 224 -17.66 15.77 9.98
CA GLU A 224 -19.02 15.52 10.50
C GLU A 224 -19.21 16.09 11.90
N GLN A 225 -18.25 15.82 12.79
CA GLN A 225 -18.28 16.29 14.18
C GLN A 225 -18.22 17.82 14.28
N VAL A 226 -17.34 18.47 13.52
CA VAL A 226 -17.19 19.94 13.50
C VAL A 226 -18.45 20.61 12.93
N MET A 227 -19.04 20.02 11.90
CA MET A 227 -20.28 20.51 11.29
C MET A 227 -21.51 20.22 12.17
N GLY A 228 -21.45 19.21 13.04
CA GLY A 228 -22.60 18.68 13.75
C GLY A 228 -23.60 18.00 12.81
N TYR A 229 -23.11 17.47 11.69
CA TYR A 229 -23.92 16.89 10.61
C TYR A 229 -23.35 15.54 10.19
N PHE A 230 -24.19 14.50 10.18
CA PHE A 230 -23.85 13.14 9.79
C PHE A 230 -24.63 12.77 8.52
N PRO A 231 -24.00 12.84 7.33
CA PRO A 231 -24.67 12.63 6.05
C PRO A 231 -25.23 11.21 5.94
N PRO A 232 -26.43 11.01 5.36
CA PRO A 232 -26.88 9.65 5.01
C PRO A 232 -25.89 9.02 4.00
N PRO A 233 -25.39 7.79 4.23
CA PRO A 233 -24.48 7.12 3.30
C PRO A 233 -24.99 7.08 1.86
N CYS A 234 -26.30 6.91 1.67
CA CYS A 234 -26.91 6.90 0.33
C CYS A 234 -26.79 8.25 -0.40
N ALA A 235 -26.73 9.37 0.33
CA ALA A 235 -26.49 10.68 -0.26
C ALA A 235 -25.04 10.79 -0.75
N LEU A 236 -24.08 10.31 0.04
CA LEU A 236 -22.66 10.25 -0.36
C LEU A 236 -22.45 9.33 -1.57
N ASP A 237 -23.05 8.13 -1.56
CA ASP A 237 -23.04 7.20 -2.70
C ASP A 237 -23.59 7.86 -3.97
N LYS A 238 -24.69 8.63 -3.83
CA LYS A 238 -25.27 9.36 -4.95
C LYS A 238 -24.32 10.46 -5.45
N ILE A 239 -23.65 11.19 -4.57
CA ILE A 239 -22.65 12.20 -4.94
C ILE A 239 -21.50 11.56 -5.72
N VAL A 240 -20.93 10.46 -5.22
CA VAL A 240 -19.84 9.74 -5.89
C VAL A 240 -20.26 9.27 -7.28
N ASN A 241 -21.39 8.57 -7.39
CA ASN A 241 -21.89 8.05 -8.68
C ASN A 241 -22.23 9.17 -9.68
N ALA A 242 -22.84 10.27 -9.22
CA ALA A 242 -23.15 11.40 -10.09
C ALA A 242 -21.88 12.15 -10.54
N THR A 243 -20.88 12.22 -9.67
CA THR A 243 -19.55 12.78 -10.00
C THR A 243 -18.85 11.93 -11.05
N ILE A 244 -18.82 10.60 -10.88
CA ILE A 244 -18.29 9.67 -11.89
C ILE A 244 -18.98 9.89 -13.23
N ALA A 245 -20.32 9.89 -13.26
CA ALA A 245 -21.07 10.09 -14.49
C ALA A 245 -20.83 11.46 -15.16
N ALA A 246 -20.60 12.52 -14.37
CA ALA A 246 -20.32 13.85 -14.88
C ALA A 246 -18.88 14.00 -15.41
N CYS A 247 -17.93 13.30 -14.79
CA CYS A 247 -16.51 13.43 -15.10
C CYS A 247 -15.96 12.39 -16.07
N ASP A 248 -16.60 11.25 -16.22
CA ASP A 248 -16.24 10.17 -17.17
C ASP A 248 -15.93 10.73 -18.58
N PRO A 249 -16.80 11.55 -19.23
CA PRO A 249 -16.52 12.09 -20.56
C PRO A 249 -15.28 13.00 -20.71
N LEU A 250 -14.67 13.46 -19.61
CA LEU A 250 -13.62 14.50 -19.65
C LEU A 250 -12.30 13.99 -20.23
N ASP A 251 -12.04 12.68 -20.17
CA ASP A 251 -10.85 12.08 -20.78
C ASP A 251 -11.04 11.74 -22.28
N GLY A 252 -12.20 12.05 -22.85
CA GLY A 252 -12.53 11.81 -24.24
C GLY A 252 -13.23 10.48 -24.52
N ARG A 253 -13.49 9.66 -23.49
CA ARG A 253 -14.26 8.43 -23.55
C ARG A 253 -15.41 8.45 -22.53
N THR A 254 -16.45 7.65 -22.77
CA THR A 254 -17.52 7.43 -21.79
C THR A 254 -17.60 5.94 -21.54
N ASP A 255 -16.93 5.48 -20.48
CA ASP A 255 -16.82 4.08 -20.08
C ASP A 255 -17.09 3.83 -18.59
N GLY A 256 -17.57 4.85 -17.88
CA GLY A 256 -17.87 4.80 -16.45
C GLY A 256 -16.62 4.93 -15.57
N VAL A 257 -15.51 5.42 -16.11
CA VAL A 257 -14.24 5.58 -15.40
C VAL A 257 -13.79 7.03 -15.45
N ILE A 258 -13.40 7.60 -14.31
CA ILE A 258 -12.69 8.88 -14.31
C ILE A 258 -11.20 8.58 -14.55
N SER A 259 -10.74 8.64 -15.80
CA SER A 259 -9.31 8.45 -16.10
C SER A 259 -8.46 9.71 -15.93
N ARG A 260 -9.12 10.82 -15.62
CA ARG A 260 -8.55 12.16 -15.45
C ARG A 260 -9.19 12.87 -14.27
N THR A 261 -8.87 12.47 -13.04
CA THR A 261 -9.42 13.14 -11.84
C THR A 261 -8.96 14.60 -11.76
N ASP A 262 -7.84 14.94 -12.38
CA ASP A 262 -7.38 16.31 -12.60
C ASP A 262 -8.36 17.14 -13.42
N LEU A 263 -8.85 16.61 -14.56
CA LEU A 263 -9.84 17.32 -15.36
C LEU A 263 -11.16 17.43 -14.62
N CYS A 264 -11.55 16.40 -13.86
CA CYS A 264 -12.72 16.45 -13.00
C CYS A 264 -12.60 17.57 -11.96
N GLN A 265 -11.49 17.64 -11.22
CA GLN A 265 -11.24 18.72 -10.24
C GLN A 265 -11.27 20.12 -10.87
N LEU A 266 -10.73 20.27 -12.07
CA LEU A 266 -10.65 21.56 -12.76
C LEU A 266 -11.98 22.02 -13.36
N ASN A 267 -12.86 21.09 -13.76
CA ASN A 267 -14.03 21.40 -14.59
C ASN A 267 -15.38 21.06 -13.96
N PHE A 268 -15.42 20.28 -12.88
CA PHE A 268 -16.66 19.86 -12.24
C PHE A 268 -16.88 20.57 -10.89
N ASN A 269 -18.10 21.04 -10.67
CA ASN A 269 -18.52 21.67 -9.42
C ASN A 269 -19.53 20.77 -8.70
N LEU A 270 -19.13 20.18 -7.57
CA LEU A 270 -19.98 19.30 -6.77
C LEU A 270 -21.32 19.94 -6.37
N SER A 271 -21.35 21.26 -6.15
CA SER A 271 -22.58 21.99 -5.78
C SER A 271 -23.67 21.91 -6.85
N SER A 272 -23.33 21.54 -8.09
CA SER A 272 -24.32 21.30 -9.15
C SER A 272 -25.25 20.11 -8.87
N LEU A 273 -24.87 19.21 -7.96
CA LEU A 273 -25.64 18.02 -7.58
C LEU A 273 -26.71 18.27 -6.51
N ILE A 274 -26.73 19.46 -5.89
CA ILE A 274 -27.71 19.82 -4.86
C ILE A 274 -29.13 19.70 -5.44
N GLY A 275 -29.99 18.97 -4.74
CA GLY A 275 -31.38 18.72 -5.14
C GLY A 275 -31.59 17.45 -5.97
N GLU A 276 -30.52 16.77 -6.41
CA GLU A 276 -30.67 15.46 -7.05
C GLU A 276 -31.25 14.42 -6.07
N SER A 277 -32.23 13.65 -6.53
CA SER A 277 -32.90 12.64 -5.71
C SER A 277 -32.06 11.36 -5.58
N TYR A 278 -32.09 10.75 -4.41
CA TYR A 278 -31.49 9.44 -4.15
C TYR A 278 -32.46 8.49 -3.45
N TYR A 279 -32.22 7.20 -3.64
CA TYR A 279 -32.90 6.12 -2.95
C TYR A 279 -31.98 4.93 -2.78
N CYS A 280 -31.91 4.40 -1.56
CA CYS A 280 -31.26 3.13 -1.26
C CYS A 280 -32.24 2.25 -0.47
N ALA A 281 -32.29 0.96 -0.83
CA ALA A 281 -33.06 -0.02 -0.09
C ALA A 281 -32.49 -0.21 1.33
N ALA A 282 -33.29 -0.80 2.23
CA ALA A 282 -32.75 -1.20 3.52
C ALA A 282 -31.74 -2.33 3.34
N GLU A 283 -30.61 -2.23 4.04
CA GLU A 283 -29.52 -3.20 3.96
C GLU A 283 -29.21 -3.78 5.33
N SER A 284 -29.01 -5.10 5.35
CA SER A 284 -28.45 -5.80 6.51
C SER A 284 -27.03 -6.21 6.11
N SER A 285 -26.03 -5.50 6.60
CA SER A 285 -24.64 -5.85 6.35
C SER A 285 -24.06 -6.56 7.57
N SER A 286 -23.34 -7.65 7.33
CA SER A 286 -22.39 -8.21 8.29
C SER A 286 -21.00 -7.83 7.78
N SER A 287 -20.47 -6.71 8.25
CA SER A 287 -19.08 -6.36 7.95
C SER A 287 -18.16 -7.14 8.87
N LEU A 288 -17.15 -7.79 8.31
CA LEU A 288 -16.03 -8.36 9.09
C LEU A 288 -15.04 -7.26 9.55
N GLY A 289 -15.31 -5.98 9.23
CA GLY A 289 -14.36 -4.88 9.34
C GLY A 289 -13.25 -5.01 8.30
N PHE A 290 -12.69 -3.90 7.83
CA PHE A 290 -11.36 -3.94 7.24
C PHE A 290 -10.36 -4.19 8.38
N GLY A 291 -10.27 -5.47 8.76
CA GLY A 291 -9.52 -5.94 9.91
C GLY A 291 -8.03 -5.95 9.62
N PHE A 292 -7.38 -4.82 9.89
CA PHE A 292 -5.93 -4.70 9.81
C PHE A 292 -5.19 -5.47 10.93
N SER A 293 -5.91 -6.00 11.92
CA SER A 293 -5.37 -6.81 13.02
C SER A 293 -5.64 -8.31 12.82
N LYS A 294 -4.66 -9.16 13.15
CA LYS A 294 -4.83 -10.63 13.09
C LYS A 294 -5.93 -11.13 14.02
N ARG A 295 -6.29 -10.36 15.05
CA ARG A 295 -7.47 -10.55 15.92
C ARG A 295 -8.79 -10.74 15.16
N GLN A 296 -9.00 -10.06 14.03
CA GLN A 296 -10.23 -10.20 13.24
C GLN A 296 -10.18 -11.36 12.24
N SER A 297 -8.99 -11.77 11.80
CA SER A 297 -8.81 -12.96 10.94
C SER A 297 -8.98 -14.28 11.71
N GLY A 298 -8.82 -14.27 13.03
CA GLY A 298 -8.88 -15.42 13.94
C GLY A 298 -10.27 -15.81 14.48
N GLY A 299 -11.36 -15.47 13.78
CA GLY A 299 -12.70 -16.00 14.09
C GLY A 299 -13.33 -15.58 15.43
N ALA A 300 -12.85 -14.49 16.05
CA ALA A 300 -13.39 -13.98 17.31
C ALA A 300 -13.64 -12.46 17.28
N SER A 301 -14.38 -11.99 16.27
CA SER A 301 -15.25 -10.82 16.45
C SER A 301 -16.66 -11.28 16.13
N GLY A 302 -17.57 -11.17 17.11
CA GLY A 302 -18.98 -11.48 16.87
C GLY A 302 -19.44 -10.67 15.67
N SER A 303 -20.01 -11.35 14.67
CA SER A 303 -20.65 -10.70 13.52
C SER A 303 -21.53 -9.55 14.02
N GLN A 304 -21.07 -8.31 13.87
CA GLN A 304 -21.93 -7.16 14.09
C GLN A 304 -22.75 -6.99 12.83
N SER A 305 -24.01 -7.41 12.89
CA SER A 305 -24.98 -7.07 11.86
C SER A 305 -25.35 -5.60 12.04
N SER A 306 -24.87 -4.72 11.16
CA SER A 306 -25.41 -3.36 11.07
C SER A 306 -26.59 -3.39 10.11
N THR A 307 -27.72 -2.84 10.54
CA THR A 307 -28.91 -2.70 9.70
C THR A 307 -29.03 -1.22 9.33
N LYS A 308 -28.78 -0.89 8.06
CA LYS A 308 -29.05 0.44 7.50
C LYS A 308 -30.52 0.47 7.06
N PRO A 309 -31.36 1.41 7.52
CA PRO A 309 -32.75 1.52 7.06
C PRO A 309 -32.78 1.94 5.59
N ALA A 310 -33.95 1.84 4.96
CA ALA A 310 -34.13 2.43 3.62
C ALA A 310 -33.93 3.96 3.70
N GLN A 311 -33.22 4.51 2.72
CA GLN A 311 -32.85 5.92 2.66
C GLN A 311 -33.50 6.54 1.43
N ASN A 312 -34.16 7.68 1.59
CA ASN A 312 -34.68 8.48 0.49
C ASN A 312 -34.46 9.96 0.79
N GLY A 313 -34.26 10.76 -0.25
CA GLY A 313 -34.03 12.19 -0.08
C GLY A 313 -33.52 12.86 -1.33
N THR A 314 -33.04 14.07 -1.15
CA THR A 314 -32.33 14.86 -2.15
C THR A 314 -31.01 15.31 -1.57
N ILE A 315 -29.95 15.33 -2.38
CA ILE A 315 -28.65 15.84 -1.97
C ILE A 315 -28.80 17.27 -1.44
N THR A 316 -28.31 17.51 -0.23
CA THR A 316 -28.35 18.80 0.45
C THR A 316 -27.04 19.57 0.30
N ALA A 317 -27.03 20.84 0.69
CA ALA A 317 -25.81 21.63 0.75
C ALA A 317 -24.81 21.08 1.78
N ASP A 318 -25.30 20.49 2.89
CA ASP A 318 -24.45 19.92 3.93
C ASP A 318 -23.81 18.60 3.46
N ASP A 319 -24.53 17.76 2.70
CA ASP A 319 -23.96 16.56 2.06
C ASP A 319 -22.77 16.95 1.13
N ILE A 320 -22.97 17.99 0.31
CA ILE A 320 -21.92 18.50 -0.56
C ILE A 320 -20.77 19.11 0.23
N ALA A 321 -21.03 19.82 1.32
CA ALA A 321 -19.98 20.40 2.16
C ALA A 321 -19.08 19.32 2.78
N VAL A 322 -19.65 18.19 3.23
CA VAL A 322 -18.86 17.05 3.70
C VAL A 322 -18.01 16.45 2.57
N ALA A 323 -18.64 16.10 1.44
CA ALA A 323 -17.94 15.50 0.30
C ALA A 323 -16.82 16.40 -0.26
N GLN A 324 -17.09 17.70 -0.41
CA GLN A 324 -16.13 18.68 -0.90
C GLN A 324 -14.96 18.82 0.09
N ALA A 325 -15.20 18.89 1.40
CA ALA A 325 -14.13 18.97 2.39
C ALA A 325 -13.21 17.75 2.35
N VAL A 326 -13.77 16.54 2.15
CA VAL A 326 -12.97 15.31 1.97
C VAL A 326 -12.07 15.41 0.72
N TYR A 327 -12.61 15.86 -0.42
CA TYR A 327 -11.85 16.01 -1.67
C TYR A 327 -10.90 17.23 -1.69
N ASP A 328 -11.13 18.23 -0.84
CA ASP A 328 -10.23 19.38 -0.67
C ASP A 328 -9.01 18.99 0.18
N GLY A 329 -9.16 18.02 1.10
CA GLY A 329 -8.12 17.56 2.01
C GLY A 329 -7.95 18.44 3.24
N LEU A 330 -7.20 17.94 4.23
CA LEU A 330 -7.09 18.59 5.54
C LEU A 330 -6.35 19.93 5.46
N HIS A 331 -7.02 20.99 5.92
CA HIS A 331 -6.45 22.30 6.20
C HIS A 331 -6.57 22.65 7.68
N SER A 332 -5.58 23.35 8.23
CA SER A 332 -5.65 23.95 9.57
C SER A 332 -6.67 25.09 9.63
N SER A 333 -7.00 25.55 10.84
CA SER A 333 -7.97 26.63 11.05
C SER A 333 -7.56 27.97 10.43
N ASP A 334 -6.28 28.18 10.13
CA ASP A 334 -5.75 29.34 9.40
C ASP A 334 -5.69 29.14 7.88
N GLY A 335 -6.27 28.05 7.36
CA GLY A 335 -6.41 27.77 5.93
C GLY A 335 -5.18 27.18 5.25
N LYS A 336 -4.17 26.77 6.02
CA LYS A 336 -2.96 26.13 5.47
C LYS A 336 -3.17 24.64 5.27
N ARG A 337 -2.61 24.07 4.21
CA ARG A 337 -2.79 22.64 3.91
C ARG A 337 -1.90 21.82 4.82
N ALA A 338 -2.50 20.82 5.47
CA ALA A 338 -1.78 19.85 6.29
C ALA A 338 -1.61 18.52 5.59
N TYR A 339 -2.60 18.05 4.83
CA TYR A 339 -2.44 16.79 4.11
C TYR A 339 -3.19 16.75 2.78
N LEU A 340 -2.92 15.69 2.04
CA LEU A 340 -3.47 15.40 0.72
C LEU A 340 -4.94 15.03 0.81
N SER A 341 -5.62 15.01 -0.33
CA SER A 341 -6.99 14.52 -0.45
C SER A 341 -7.06 13.22 -1.24
N TRP A 342 -8.06 12.42 -0.91
CA TRP A 342 -8.54 11.40 -1.85
C TRP A 342 -9.01 12.08 -3.14
N GLN A 343 -8.81 11.42 -4.27
CA GLN A 343 -9.19 12.01 -5.55
C GLN A 343 -10.70 12.05 -5.70
N ILE A 344 -11.17 13.04 -6.45
CA ILE A 344 -12.58 13.19 -6.76
C ILE A 344 -13.09 11.92 -7.47
N GLY A 345 -14.23 11.39 -7.02
CA GLY A 345 -14.77 10.10 -7.49
C GLY A 345 -14.23 8.86 -6.75
N SER A 346 -13.27 9.01 -5.83
CA SER A 346 -13.03 8.00 -4.79
C SER A 346 -14.26 7.85 -3.90
N ASP A 347 -14.48 6.62 -3.43
CA ASP A 347 -15.48 6.32 -2.40
C ASP A 347 -15.25 7.16 -1.13
N LEU A 348 -16.34 7.53 -0.45
CA LEU A 348 -16.33 8.41 0.74
C LEU A 348 -16.55 7.61 2.05
N GLY A 349 -16.25 6.31 2.07
CA GLY A 349 -16.61 5.40 3.17
C GLY A 349 -15.99 5.73 4.53
N ASP A 350 -14.92 6.52 4.61
CA ASP A 350 -14.42 7.03 5.92
C ASP A 350 -15.37 8.08 6.53
N ALA A 351 -16.29 8.62 5.74
CA ALA A 351 -17.40 9.50 6.14
C ALA A 351 -18.73 8.75 6.28
N ASP A 352 -18.74 7.41 6.41
CA ASP A 352 -19.97 6.66 6.63
C ASP A 352 -20.35 6.67 8.12
N PRO A 353 -21.43 7.37 8.53
CA PRO A 353 -21.89 7.31 9.91
C PRO A 353 -22.57 5.96 10.22
N THR A 354 -22.72 5.68 11.52
CA THR A 354 -23.48 4.51 11.98
C THR A 354 -24.92 4.90 12.29
N TYR A 355 -25.88 4.06 11.90
CA TYR A 355 -27.29 4.28 12.21
C TYR A 355 -27.65 3.82 13.63
N ASP A 356 -28.20 4.71 14.45
CA ASP A 356 -28.77 4.36 15.76
C ASP A 356 -30.28 4.16 15.65
N ASN A 357 -30.71 2.91 15.78
CA ASN A 357 -32.13 2.51 15.77
C ASN A 357 -32.94 3.13 16.92
N THR A 358 -32.32 3.43 18.06
CA THR A 358 -32.97 3.98 19.25
C THR A 358 -33.40 5.43 19.02
N THR A 359 -32.51 6.23 18.41
CA THR A 359 -32.76 7.64 18.09
C THR A 359 -33.29 7.84 16.67
N SER A 360 -33.28 6.79 15.85
CA SER A 360 -33.61 6.83 14.42
C SER A 360 -32.80 7.90 13.69
N SER A 361 -31.49 7.94 13.94
CA SER A 361 -30.59 8.97 13.42
C SER A 361 -29.21 8.41 13.11
N TRP A 362 -28.51 9.05 12.18
CA TRP A 362 -27.08 8.82 11.95
C TRP A 362 -26.25 9.41 13.10
N LYS A 363 -25.14 8.75 13.44
CA LYS A 363 -24.21 9.13 14.49
C LYS A 363 -22.78 8.92 14.02
N LEU A 364 -21.88 9.66 14.66
CA LEU A 364 -20.44 9.58 14.47
C LEU A 364 -19.96 8.12 14.40
N ASN A 365 -19.15 7.84 13.39
CA ASN A 365 -18.40 6.61 13.25
C ASN A 365 -16.94 6.99 13.02
N ILE A 366 -16.03 6.55 13.90
CA ILE A 366 -14.61 6.85 13.75
C ILE A 366 -13.94 5.63 13.11
N PRO A 367 -13.36 5.75 11.89
CA PRO A 367 -12.64 4.65 11.26
C PRO A 367 -11.51 4.14 12.16
N SER A 368 -11.57 2.84 12.51
CA SER A 368 -10.60 2.23 13.44
C SER A 368 -9.16 2.33 12.93
N THR A 369 -8.96 2.36 11.61
CA THR A 369 -7.65 2.54 10.96
C THR A 369 -6.93 3.79 11.46
N GLY A 370 -7.66 4.88 11.66
CA GLY A 370 -7.13 6.14 12.15
C GLY A 370 -7.25 6.30 13.66
N GLY A 371 -8.41 5.98 14.23
CA GLY A 371 -8.61 6.16 15.67
C GLY A 371 -7.72 5.23 16.52
N MET A 372 -7.47 4.00 16.08
CA MET A 372 -6.47 3.11 16.72
C MET A 372 -5.06 3.70 16.63
N TYR A 373 -4.71 4.30 15.49
CA TYR A 373 -3.41 4.95 15.35
C TYR A 373 -3.27 6.10 16.35
N VAL A 374 -4.31 6.94 16.49
CA VAL A 374 -4.29 8.02 17.48
C VAL A 374 -4.11 7.45 18.89
N THR A 375 -4.91 6.48 19.31
CA THR A 375 -4.81 5.93 20.67
C THR A 375 -3.46 5.24 20.92
N LYS A 376 -3.06 4.28 20.07
CA LYS A 376 -1.86 3.46 20.33
C LYS A 376 -0.55 4.15 19.98
N PHE A 377 -0.52 4.94 18.90
CA PHE A 377 0.71 5.52 18.35
C PHE A 377 0.91 6.98 18.71
N ILE A 378 -0.15 7.73 19.03
CA ILE A 378 -0.06 9.14 19.43
C ILE A 378 -0.22 9.31 20.95
N GLU A 379 -1.27 8.75 21.53
CA GLU A 379 -1.59 8.86 22.96
C GLU A 379 -0.90 7.79 23.82
N LEU A 380 -0.40 6.72 23.19
CA LEU A 380 0.25 5.57 23.84
C LEU A 380 -0.69 4.81 24.81
N LEU A 381 -1.96 4.77 24.45
CA LEU A 381 -3.03 4.02 25.12
C LEU A 381 -3.32 2.75 24.35
N ASP A 382 -3.35 1.61 25.02
CA ASP A 382 -3.67 0.32 24.41
C ASP A 382 -5.20 0.17 24.22
N LEU A 383 -5.74 0.99 23.32
CA LEU A 383 -7.15 1.04 22.94
C LEU A 383 -7.27 0.83 21.43
N ASP A 384 -8.25 0.05 21.01
CA ASP A 384 -8.42 -0.34 19.60
C ASP A 384 -9.17 0.73 18.76
N ASN A 385 -9.66 1.82 19.39
CA ASN A 385 -10.20 3.00 18.69
C ASN A 385 -10.34 4.22 19.63
N LEU A 386 -10.48 5.41 19.06
CA LEU A 386 -10.98 6.59 19.78
C LEU A 386 -12.44 6.38 20.21
N GLU A 387 -12.81 6.84 21.40
CA GLU A 387 -14.18 6.73 21.93
C GLU A 387 -15.11 7.79 21.35
N ASN A 388 -14.61 9.02 21.15
CA ASN A 388 -15.34 10.16 20.62
C ASN A 388 -14.37 11.20 20.02
N LEU A 389 -14.91 12.27 19.44
CA LEU A 389 -14.17 13.41 18.91
C LEU A 389 -14.52 14.72 19.65
N ASP A 390 -14.84 14.65 20.94
CA ASP A 390 -15.21 15.83 21.73
C ASP A 390 -14.04 16.81 21.84
N GLY A 391 -14.22 18.03 21.33
CA GLY A 391 -13.18 19.06 21.31
C GLY A 391 -12.06 18.82 20.28
N VAL A 392 -12.16 17.78 19.44
CA VAL A 392 -11.23 17.55 18.33
C VAL A 392 -11.55 18.53 17.20
N THR A 393 -10.50 19.18 16.70
CA THR A 393 -10.57 20.14 15.59
C THR A 393 -9.63 19.71 14.46
N TYR A 394 -9.69 20.42 13.33
CA TYR A 394 -8.70 20.23 12.27
C TYR A 394 -7.26 20.45 12.75
N ASP A 395 -7.03 21.44 13.62
CA ASP A 395 -5.70 21.68 14.20
C ASP A 395 -5.25 20.52 15.12
N THR A 396 -6.19 19.86 15.81
CA THR A 396 -5.91 18.66 16.59
C THR A 396 -5.38 17.53 15.70
N LEU A 397 -5.98 17.33 14.52
CA LEU A 397 -5.48 16.36 13.54
C LEU A 397 -4.07 16.75 13.08
N VAL A 398 -3.81 18.03 12.77
CA VAL A 398 -2.48 18.51 12.39
C VAL A 398 -1.45 18.23 13.49
N ASP A 399 -1.81 18.44 14.76
CA ASP A 399 -0.93 18.16 15.89
C ASP A 399 -0.65 16.66 16.07
N TRP A 400 -1.65 15.80 15.88
CA TRP A 400 -1.46 14.34 15.89
C TRP A 400 -0.57 13.89 14.73
N MET A 401 -0.79 14.41 13.52
CA MET A 401 0.05 14.17 12.35
C MET A 401 1.51 14.56 12.62
N ASN A 402 1.74 15.75 13.17
CA ASN A 402 3.09 16.24 13.50
C ASN A 402 3.74 15.42 14.61
N THR A 403 2.96 15.00 15.61
CA THR A 403 3.43 14.14 16.70
C THR A 403 3.91 12.79 16.17
N GLY A 404 3.10 12.12 15.35
CA GLY A 404 3.48 10.83 14.76
C GLY A 404 4.63 10.96 13.77
N MET A 405 4.66 12.03 12.96
CA MET A 405 5.77 12.32 12.06
C MET A 405 7.10 12.40 12.81
N ILE A 406 7.20 13.25 13.84
CA ILE A 406 8.44 13.44 14.60
C ILE A 406 8.83 12.17 15.35
N ARG A 407 7.84 11.49 15.95
CA ARG A 407 8.07 10.31 16.79
C ARG A 407 8.59 9.12 15.99
N TYR A 408 8.03 8.87 14.81
CA TYR A 408 8.34 7.71 13.98
C TYR A 408 9.20 8.04 12.76
N LEU A 409 9.93 9.16 12.82
CA LEU A 409 10.66 9.71 11.69
C LEU A 409 11.70 8.75 11.09
N ASP A 410 12.41 8.04 11.96
CA ASP A 410 13.46 7.10 11.58
C ASP A 410 12.97 5.65 11.50
N SER A 411 11.66 5.42 11.62
CA SER A 411 11.03 4.10 11.59
C SER A 411 9.91 4.04 10.54
N LEU A 412 8.66 4.33 10.94
CA LEU A 412 7.49 4.12 10.08
C LEU A 412 7.38 5.13 8.93
N GLN A 413 7.95 6.33 9.09
CA GLN A 413 7.99 7.32 8.02
C GLN A 413 8.93 6.84 6.90
N THR A 414 8.37 6.63 5.72
CA THR A 414 9.07 6.05 4.57
C THR A 414 9.19 7.08 3.45
N THR A 415 9.75 8.24 3.76
CA THR A 415 9.70 9.42 2.88
C THR A 415 11.08 9.91 2.47
N ILE A 416 12.11 9.07 2.51
CA ILE A 416 13.46 9.44 2.05
C ILE A 416 13.47 9.43 0.51
N PRO A 417 13.72 10.57 -0.16
CA PRO A 417 13.72 10.65 -1.63
C PRO A 417 15.11 10.40 -2.26
N GLU A 418 16.17 10.35 -1.45
CA GLU A 418 17.53 10.07 -1.88
C GLU A 418 17.70 8.55 -2.01
N LEU A 419 17.69 8.06 -3.26
CA LEU A 419 17.69 6.63 -3.58
C LEU A 419 18.97 6.17 -4.30
N THR A 420 20.08 6.90 -4.19
CA THR A 420 21.35 6.57 -4.87
C THR A 420 21.82 5.14 -4.62
N PRO A 421 21.77 4.57 -3.39
CA PRO A 421 22.17 3.17 -3.18
C PRO A 421 21.40 2.17 -4.05
N PHE A 422 20.08 2.36 -4.19
CA PHE A 422 19.22 1.55 -5.05
C PHE A 422 19.49 1.81 -6.54
N GLN A 423 19.56 3.08 -6.94
CA GLN A 423 19.78 3.45 -8.34
C GLN A 423 21.15 2.97 -8.86
N SER A 424 22.21 3.16 -8.06
CA SER A 424 23.59 2.84 -8.45
C SER A 424 23.90 1.34 -8.49
N SER A 425 23.07 0.50 -7.86
CA SER A 425 23.15 -0.97 -7.99
C SER A 425 22.62 -1.46 -9.35
N GLY A 426 21.97 -0.59 -10.11
CA GLY A 426 21.30 -0.90 -11.38
C GLY A 426 19.86 -1.39 -11.22
N ALA A 427 19.32 -1.33 -10.00
CA ALA A 427 17.98 -1.82 -9.68
C ALA A 427 16.87 -1.01 -10.34
N LYS A 428 15.68 -1.63 -10.45
CA LYS A 428 14.48 -1.07 -11.10
C LYS A 428 13.31 -1.00 -10.12
N LEU A 429 12.58 0.11 -10.16
CA LEU A 429 11.40 0.39 -9.36
C LEU A 429 10.19 0.62 -10.28
N LEU A 430 9.18 -0.23 -10.14
CA LEU A 430 7.86 -0.08 -10.73
C LEU A 430 6.88 0.28 -9.63
N HIS A 431 6.40 1.52 -9.67
CA HIS A 431 5.45 2.07 -8.71
C HIS A 431 4.10 2.26 -9.40
N TYR A 432 3.02 1.89 -8.73
CA TYR A 432 1.68 2.17 -9.22
C TYR A 432 0.73 2.59 -8.10
N HIS A 433 -0.35 3.28 -8.43
CA HIS A 433 -1.39 3.66 -7.47
C HIS A 433 -2.75 3.72 -8.16
N GLY A 434 -3.79 3.13 -7.54
CA GLY A 434 -5.17 3.33 -7.97
C GLY A 434 -5.54 4.81 -7.87
N GLU A 435 -6.03 5.41 -8.95
CA GLU A 435 -6.30 6.83 -8.94
C GLU A 435 -7.48 7.17 -8.02
N SER A 436 -8.47 6.29 -7.95
CA SER A 436 -9.65 6.38 -7.09
C SER A 436 -9.51 5.54 -5.81
N ASP A 437 -8.27 5.39 -5.30
CA ASP A 437 -7.99 4.75 -4.03
C ASP A 437 -8.69 5.53 -2.89
N PRO A 438 -9.64 4.91 -2.14
CA PRO A 438 -10.34 5.55 -1.03
C PRO A 438 -9.63 5.33 0.31
N SER A 439 -8.50 4.60 0.32
CA SER A 439 -7.71 4.36 1.52
C SER A 439 -6.52 5.29 1.55
N ILE A 440 -5.62 5.19 0.58
CA ILE A 440 -4.40 6.01 0.51
C ILE A 440 -4.56 7.03 -0.61
N PRO A 441 -4.48 8.34 -0.34
CA PRO A 441 -4.47 9.35 -1.38
C PRO A 441 -3.38 9.10 -2.42
N SER A 442 -3.77 8.88 -3.67
CA SER A 442 -2.85 8.66 -4.81
C SER A 442 -1.90 9.84 -5.04
N ALA A 443 -2.30 11.04 -4.63
CA ALA A 443 -1.44 12.23 -4.60
C ALA A 443 -0.20 12.06 -3.70
N SER A 444 -0.21 11.12 -2.73
CA SER A 444 0.94 10.84 -1.86
C SER A 444 2.08 10.20 -2.64
N SER A 445 1.74 9.36 -3.61
CA SER A 445 2.66 8.76 -4.56
C SER A 445 3.20 9.77 -5.56
N VAL A 446 2.34 10.64 -6.10
CA VAL A 446 2.78 11.74 -6.99
C VAL A 446 3.77 12.63 -6.25
N HIS A 447 3.42 13.07 -5.03
CA HIS A 447 4.28 13.94 -4.24
C HIS A 447 5.62 13.26 -3.90
N TYR A 448 5.63 11.96 -3.55
CA TYR A 448 6.90 11.23 -3.34
C TYR A 448 7.74 11.13 -4.62
N TRP A 449 7.13 10.83 -5.77
CA TRP A 449 7.83 10.81 -7.06
C TRP A 449 8.45 12.19 -7.38
N GLN A 450 7.72 13.28 -7.15
CA GLN A 450 8.22 14.64 -7.30
C GLN A 450 9.37 14.95 -6.33
N SER A 451 9.31 14.48 -5.08
CA SER A 451 10.42 14.62 -4.11
C SER A 451 11.69 13.93 -4.63
N VAL A 452 11.60 12.69 -5.13
CA VAL A 452 12.74 11.98 -5.75
C VAL A 452 13.30 12.76 -6.94
N ARG A 453 12.44 13.23 -7.86
CA ARG A 453 12.85 14.10 -8.99
C ARG A 453 13.62 15.32 -8.50
N SER A 454 13.10 16.01 -7.49
CA SER A 454 13.68 17.25 -6.99
C SER A 454 15.03 17.05 -6.29
N VAL A 455 15.17 15.97 -5.51
CA VAL A 455 16.35 15.71 -4.67
C VAL A 455 17.48 15.04 -5.45
N MET A 456 17.17 14.06 -6.31
CA MET A 456 18.20 13.35 -7.08
C MET A 456 18.63 14.11 -8.35
N TYR A 457 17.77 14.98 -8.88
CA TYR A 457 18.02 15.70 -10.14
C TYR A 457 17.79 17.24 -10.02
N PRO A 458 18.38 17.92 -9.02
CA PRO A 458 18.09 19.33 -8.72
C PRO A 458 18.54 20.31 -9.81
N ASN A 459 19.50 19.90 -10.66
CA ASN A 459 20.10 20.75 -11.70
C ASN A 459 19.64 20.37 -13.12
N MET A 460 18.63 19.51 -13.26
CA MET A 460 18.08 19.09 -14.55
C MET A 460 16.74 19.76 -14.84
N THR A 461 16.45 19.97 -16.11
CA THR A 461 15.09 20.29 -16.57
C THR A 461 14.15 19.11 -16.30
N ASP A 462 12.83 19.34 -16.30
CA ASP A 462 11.85 18.27 -16.08
C ASP A 462 11.97 17.14 -17.11
N ALA A 463 12.25 17.48 -18.38
CA ALA A 463 12.42 16.49 -19.44
C ALA A 463 13.66 15.62 -19.22
N GLU A 464 14.80 16.22 -18.86
CA GLU A 464 16.05 15.49 -18.58
C GLU A 464 15.92 14.64 -17.32
N ALA A 465 15.31 15.17 -16.27
CA ALA A 465 15.09 14.43 -15.03
C ALA A 465 14.14 13.25 -15.25
N LEU A 466 13.07 13.44 -16.03
CA LEU A 466 12.14 12.36 -16.41
C LEU A 466 12.87 11.28 -17.21
N GLU A 467 13.65 11.65 -18.23
CA GLU A 467 14.44 10.66 -19.00
C GLU A 467 15.39 9.87 -18.09
N ALA A 468 16.10 10.55 -17.18
CA ALA A 468 17.02 9.91 -16.25
C ALA A 468 16.32 9.02 -15.21
N MET A 469 15.15 9.43 -14.70
CA MET A 469 14.33 8.63 -13.80
C MET A 469 13.75 7.40 -14.51
N ASN A 470 13.25 7.55 -15.75
CA ASN A 470 12.61 6.48 -16.51
C ASN A 470 13.52 5.26 -16.74
N GLU A 471 14.84 5.41 -16.64
CA GLU A 471 15.80 4.31 -16.73
C GLU A 471 15.77 3.35 -15.53
N TRP A 472 15.20 3.74 -14.40
CA TRP A 472 15.20 2.92 -13.19
C TRP A 472 13.97 3.08 -12.29
N TYR A 473 13.22 4.17 -12.36
CA TYR A 473 12.01 4.42 -11.58
C TYR A 473 10.88 4.89 -12.48
N GLN A 474 9.87 4.04 -12.67
CA GLN A 474 8.63 4.39 -13.37
C GLN A 474 7.43 4.36 -12.42
N PHE A 475 6.54 5.34 -12.57
CA PHE A 475 5.33 5.50 -11.77
C PHE A 475 4.09 5.59 -12.67
N TYR A 476 3.04 4.84 -12.32
CA TYR A 476 1.80 4.72 -13.07
C TYR A 476 0.58 4.98 -12.18
N LEU A 477 -0.28 5.92 -12.57
CA LEU A 477 -1.63 6.02 -12.00
C LEU A 477 -2.56 5.08 -12.77
N ILE A 478 -3.47 4.44 -12.05
CA ILE A 478 -4.42 3.47 -12.63
C ILE A 478 -5.82 4.10 -12.60
N PRO A 479 -6.35 4.57 -13.76
CA PRO A 479 -7.69 5.11 -13.90
C PRO A 479 -8.78 4.29 -13.21
N GLY A 480 -9.59 4.95 -12.37
CA GLY A 480 -10.73 4.36 -11.65
C GLY A 480 -10.41 3.28 -10.62
N ALA A 481 -9.21 2.70 -10.62
CA ALA A 481 -8.86 1.63 -9.69
C ALA A 481 -8.87 2.11 -8.24
N ALA A 482 -9.33 1.22 -7.36
CA ALA A 482 -9.42 1.44 -5.93
C ALA A 482 -8.13 0.99 -5.23
N HIS A 483 -8.19 0.86 -3.91
CA HIS A 483 -7.06 0.43 -3.11
C HIS A 483 -6.58 -0.98 -3.50
N CYS A 484 -5.39 -1.05 -4.12
CA CYS A 484 -4.74 -2.31 -4.50
C CYS A 484 -5.59 -3.27 -5.35
N GLY A 485 -6.57 -2.76 -6.11
CA GLY A 485 -7.42 -3.59 -6.96
C GLY A 485 -8.32 -2.80 -7.90
N SER A 486 -9.03 -3.53 -8.76
CA SER A 486 -10.11 -2.96 -9.58
C SER A 486 -11.23 -2.40 -8.70
N ASN A 487 -11.96 -1.42 -9.21
CA ASN A 487 -13.06 -0.78 -8.53
C ASN A 487 -14.41 -1.19 -9.15
N SER A 488 -15.40 -1.56 -8.34
CA SER A 488 -16.73 -1.86 -8.86
C SER A 488 -17.54 -0.61 -9.21
N LEU A 489 -17.23 0.54 -8.60
CA LEU A 489 -17.87 1.83 -8.92
C LEU A 489 -17.39 2.39 -10.26
N GLN A 490 -16.18 2.02 -10.66
CA GLN A 490 -15.53 2.47 -11.89
C GLN A 490 -14.85 1.25 -12.54
N PRO A 491 -15.48 0.56 -13.50
CA PRO A 491 -15.00 -0.69 -14.08
C PRO A 491 -13.80 -0.47 -15.02
N GLY A 492 -12.71 0.09 -14.47
CA GLY A 492 -11.47 0.43 -15.16
C GLY A 492 -10.44 -0.70 -15.14
N PRO A 493 -9.26 -0.45 -15.73
CA PRO A 493 -8.22 -1.45 -15.88
C PRO A 493 -7.45 -1.68 -14.57
N TYR A 494 -6.86 -2.86 -14.38
CA TYR A 494 -5.88 -3.11 -13.31
C TYR A 494 -4.71 -3.99 -13.80
N PRO A 495 -3.44 -3.67 -13.46
CA PRO A 495 -2.29 -4.45 -13.90
C PRO A 495 -2.19 -5.79 -13.15
N GLN A 496 -1.89 -6.87 -13.87
CA GLN A 496 -1.82 -8.23 -13.32
C GLN A 496 -0.41 -8.85 -13.42
N ASP A 497 0.46 -8.30 -14.28
CA ASP A 497 1.75 -8.91 -14.66
C ASP A 497 2.97 -8.07 -14.21
N ASN A 498 2.83 -7.31 -13.12
CA ASN A 498 3.89 -6.38 -12.65
C ASN A 498 5.21 -7.11 -12.34
N MET A 499 5.13 -8.28 -11.70
CA MET A 499 6.32 -9.08 -11.42
C MET A 499 7.00 -9.62 -12.68
N ALA A 500 6.24 -10.06 -13.68
CA ALA A 500 6.82 -10.46 -14.96
C ALA A 500 7.52 -9.26 -15.64
N THR A 501 6.87 -8.10 -15.60
CA THR A 501 7.38 -6.85 -16.18
C THR A 501 8.69 -6.41 -15.53
N ILE A 502 8.78 -6.40 -14.19
CA ILE A 502 10.02 -5.99 -13.51
C ILE A 502 11.14 -7.02 -13.72
N ILE A 503 10.81 -8.32 -13.78
CA ILE A 503 11.79 -9.38 -14.07
C ILE A 503 12.39 -9.17 -15.47
N ASP A 504 11.56 -8.93 -16.49
CA ASP A 504 12.04 -8.69 -17.85
C ASP A 504 12.86 -7.40 -17.96
N TRP A 505 12.49 -6.35 -17.21
CA TRP A 505 13.28 -5.13 -17.17
C TRP A 505 14.67 -5.36 -16.55
N VAL A 506 14.73 -6.07 -15.42
CA VAL A 506 15.96 -6.32 -14.67
C VAL A 506 16.88 -7.32 -15.39
N GLU A 507 16.34 -8.46 -15.84
CA GLU A 507 17.14 -9.57 -16.36
C GLU A 507 17.43 -9.44 -17.86
N ASN A 508 16.48 -8.88 -18.62
CA ASN A 508 16.54 -8.84 -20.08
C ASN A 508 16.72 -7.42 -20.64
N GLY A 509 16.71 -6.40 -19.79
CA GLY A 509 16.82 -4.99 -20.21
C GLY A 509 15.60 -4.50 -20.99
N ILE A 510 14.47 -5.21 -20.91
CA ILE A 510 13.24 -4.86 -21.61
C ILE A 510 12.49 -3.85 -20.74
N LYS A 511 12.84 -2.57 -20.90
CA LYS A 511 12.17 -1.47 -20.21
C LYS A 511 10.71 -1.35 -20.69
N PRO A 512 9.71 -1.32 -19.79
CA PRO A 512 8.33 -1.09 -20.18
C PRO A 512 8.16 0.32 -20.75
N SER A 513 7.53 0.44 -21.92
CA SER A 513 7.11 1.71 -22.52
C SER A 513 5.79 2.23 -21.92
N SER A 514 5.03 1.31 -21.33
CA SER A 514 3.71 1.46 -20.72
C SER A 514 3.46 0.25 -19.83
N LEU A 515 2.47 0.34 -18.95
CA LEU A 515 2.07 -0.78 -18.10
C LEU A 515 0.74 -1.37 -18.57
N ASN A 516 0.72 -2.66 -18.92
CA ASN A 516 -0.51 -3.34 -19.32
C ASN A 516 -1.45 -3.48 -18.14
N ALA A 517 -2.70 -3.04 -18.30
CA ALA A 517 -3.75 -3.21 -17.31
C ALA A 517 -5.04 -3.68 -17.97
N THR A 518 -5.71 -4.66 -17.36
CA THR A 518 -6.89 -5.32 -17.96
C THR A 518 -8.16 -4.88 -17.27
N VAL A 519 -9.19 -4.53 -18.03
CA VAL A 519 -10.54 -4.25 -17.53
C VAL A 519 -11.22 -5.56 -17.17
N SER A 520 -11.59 -5.73 -15.90
CA SER A 520 -12.12 -7.01 -15.40
C SER A 520 -13.64 -7.14 -15.49
N SER A 521 -14.38 -6.03 -15.57
CA SER A 521 -15.85 -6.02 -15.55
C SER A 521 -16.43 -4.88 -16.41
N GLY A 522 -17.76 -4.80 -16.51
CA GLY A 522 -18.44 -3.79 -17.34
C GLY A 522 -18.40 -4.08 -18.85
N ASP A 523 -18.83 -3.09 -19.63
CA ASP A 523 -19.00 -3.20 -21.09
C ASP A 523 -17.67 -3.42 -21.85
N TYR A 524 -16.55 -3.06 -21.22
CA TYR A 524 -15.19 -3.18 -21.78
C TYR A 524 -14.38 -4.32 -21.14
N SER A 525 -15.04 -5.26 -20.46
CA SER A 525 -14.38 -6.44 -19.87
C SER A 525 -13.51 -7.18 -20.90
N GLY A 526 -12.24 -7.41 -20.53
CA GLY A 526 -11.22 -8.02 -21.38
C GLY A 526 -10.38 -7.04 -22.20
N GLU A 527 -10.72 -5.75 -22.22
CA GLU A 527 -9.87 -4.72 -22.83
C GLU A 527 -8.56 -4.56 -22.07
N VAL A 528 -7.45 -4.46 -22.81
CA VAL A 528 -6.13 -4.17 -22.25
C VAL A 528 -5.77 -2.72 -22.57
N GLN A 529 -5.59 -1.92 -21.52
CA GLN A 529 -5.21 -0.52 -21.58
C GLN A 529 -3.71 -0.37 -21.25
N GLN A 530 -3.03 0.51 -21.99
CA GLN A 530 -1.59 0.78 -21.85
C GLN A 530 -1.39 1.99 -20.95
N LEU A 531 -1.26 1.79 -19.63
CA LEU A 531 -1.21 2.90 -18.67
C LEU A 531 -0.09 3.89 -19.01
N CYS A 532 -0.43 5.18 -18.94
CA CYS A 532 0.52 6.26 -19.13
C CYS A 532 1.48 6.37 -17.95
N GLN A 533 2.76 6.54 -18.26
CA GLN A 533 3.73 6.84 -17.24
C GLN A 533 3.54 8.28 -16.76
N TRP A 534 3.46 8.49 -15.44
CA TRP A 534 3.44 9.82 -14.85
C TRP A 534 4.68 10.63 -15.30
N PRO A 535 4.53 11.91 -15.70
CA PRO A 535 3.36 12.77 -15.51
C PRO A 535 2.37 12.81 -16.68
N THR A 536 2.55 11.99 -17.71
CA THR A 536 1.59 11.95 -18.81
C THR A 536 0.30 11.25 -18.39
N ARG A 537 -0.81 11.66 -19.01
CA ARG A 537 -2.17 11.25 -18.66
C ARG A 537 -2.92 10.76 -19.89
N PRO A 538 -3.88 9.83 -19.77
CA PRO A 538 -4.59 9.31 -20.92
C PRO A 538 -5.55 10.36 -21.51
N LEU A 539 -5.66 10.38 -22.84
CA LEU A 539 -6.67 11.14 -23.58
C LEU A 539 -7.16 10.32 -24.79
N TRP A 540 -8.44 10.02 -24.81
CA TRP A 540 -9.07 9.27 -25.89
C TRP A 540 -9.56 10.19 -27.01
N SER A 541 -9.54 9.64 -28.23
CA SER A 541 -10.18 10.25 -29.39
C SER A 541 -11.57 9.63 -29.59
N GLY A 542 -12.54 10.01 -28.76
CA GLY A 542 -13.87 9.40 -28.71
C GLY A 542 -13.82 7.97 -28.15
N ASN A 543 -14.71 7.07 -28.59
CA ASN A 543 -14.78 5.69 -28.11
C ASN A 543 -13.70 4.75 -28.73
N SER A 544 -12.48 5.26 -28.92
CA SER A 544 -11.33 4.47 -29.39
C SER A 544 -10.91 3.44 -28.34
N SER A 545 -10.39 2.28 -28.77
CA SER A 545 -9.78 1.29 -27.87
C SER A 545 -8.35 1.66 -27.44
N THR A 546 -7.82 2.77 -27.96
CA THR A 546 -6.49 3.30 -27.63
C THR A 546 -6.58 4.78 -27.31
N PHE A 547 -5.67 5.26 -26.48
CA PHE A 547 -5.53 6.66 -26.07
C PHE A 547 -4.09 7.15 -26.27
N ASP A 548 -3.94 8.46 -26.35
CA ASP A 548 -2.63 9.12 -26.32
C ASP A 548 -2.27 9.44 -24.87
N CYS A 549 -0.99 9.33 -24.54
CA CYS A 549 -0.45 9.83 -23.28
C CYS A 549 -0.02 11.29 -23.47
N VAL A 550 -0.84 12.21 -22.98
CA VAL A 550 -0.66 13.66 -23.16
C VAL A 550 -0.02 14.29 -21.93
N ASN A 551 0.71 15.38 -22.16
CA ASN A 551 1.26 16.23 -21.12
C ASN A 551 0.45 17.54 -21.06
N ASP A 552 -0.06 17.88 -19.87
CA ASP A 552 -0.87 19.07 -19.63
C ASP A 552 -0.37 19.76 -18.34
N GLU A 553 0.00 21.04 -18.44
CA GLU A 553 0.63 21.77 -17.33
C GLU A 553 -0.34 21.98 -16.16
N ALA A 554 -1.60 22.35 -16.45
CA ALA A 554 -2.62 22.57 -15.43
C ALA A 554 -2.98 21.27 -14.69
N SER A 555 -2.99 20.14 -15.41
CA SER A 555 -3.09 18.81 -14.85
C SER A 555 -1.97 18.54 -13.86
N ILE A 556 -0.70 18.69 -14.26
CA ILE A 556 0.43 18.43 -13.36
C ILE A 556 0.39 19.37 -12.13
N GLU A 557 0.01 20.63 -12.32
CA GLU A 557 -0.13 21.59 -11.23
C GLU A 557 -1.23 21.17 -10.23
N SER A 558 -2.35 20.60 -10.69
CA SER A 558 -3.43 20.15 -9.81
C SER A 558 -3.03 19.00 -8.87
N TRP A 559 -1.94 18.29 -9.20
CA TRP A 559 -1.35 17.23 -8.38
C TRP A 559 -0.15 17.69 -7.53
N THR A 560 0.17 18.98 -7.55
CA THR A 560 1.32 19.54 -6.83
C THR A 560 0.84 20.27 -5.57
N TYR A 561 1.34 19.85 -4.41
CA TYR A 561 0.86 20.32 -3.11
C TYR A 561 1.99 20.87 -2.24
N THR A 562 1.67 21.86 -1.42
CA THR A 562 2.51 22.33 -0.31
C THR A 562 1.85 22.00 1.01
N PHE A 563 2.64 21.71 2.06
CA PHE A 563 2.15 21.34 3.39
C PHE A 563 2.53 22.42 4.42
N ASP A 564 2.03 23.63 4.21
CA ASP A 564 2.40 24.82 4.95
C ASP A 564 1.80 24.90 6.37
N ALA A 565 0.90 23.97 6.73
CA ALA A 565 0.43 23.83 8.10
C ALA A 565 1.53 23.32 9.06
N PHE A 566 2.54 22.60 8.55
CA PHE A 566 3.66 22.13 9.37
C PHE A 566 4.78 23.17 9.47
N LYS A 567 5.23 23.46 10.71
CA LYS A 567 6.32 24.42 10.99
C LYS A 567 7.68 23.92 10.55
N LEU A 568 7.91 22.62 10.67
CA LEU A 568 8.99 21.95 9.94
C LEU A 568 8.42 21.70 8.56
N GLN A 569 8.90 22.44 7.56
CA GLN A 569 8.64 22.06 6.18
C GLN A 569 9.09 20.59 6.07
N PRO A 570 8.21 19.66 5.68
CA PRO A 570 8.61 18.30 5.45
C PRO A 570 9.63 18.34 4.32
N VAL A 571 10.92 18.35 4.66
CA VAL A 571 11.99 18.15 3.70
C VAL A 571 12.03 16.65 3.44
N TRP A 572 10.97 16.15 2.79
CA TRP A 572 10.74 14.74 2.50
C TRP A 572 10.36 14.56 1.02
#